data_AF-A0A8C6H4B0-F1
#
_entry.id   AF-A0A8C6H4B0-F1
#
_cell.length_a   1.000
_cell.length_b   1.000
_cell.length_c   1.000
_cell.angle_alpha   90.00
_cell.angle_beta   90.00
_cell.angle_gamma   90.00
#
_symmetry.space_group_name_H-M   'P 1'
#
loop_
_entity.id
_entity.type
_entity.pdbx_description
1 polymer ?
#
loop_
_entity_poly.entity_id
_entity_poly.type
_entity_poly.pdbx_seq_one_letter_code
_entity_poly.pdbx_strand_id
1 'polypeptide(L)' 'IRADQQYECVAEIGEGAYGKVFKARDLKNGGRFVALKRVRVQTSEEGMPLSTIREVAVLRHLETFEHPNVVR' A
#
# COMPACT_ATOMS: atom_id res chain seq x y z
N ILE A 1 -12.32 -7.88 3.33
CA ILE A 1 -11.23 -8.72 3.86
C ILE A 1 -10.34 -7.81 4.69
N ARG A 2 -10.34 -7.95 6.01
CA ARG A 2 -9.60 -7.09 6.94
C ARG A 2 -8.09 -7.38 6.78
N ALA A 3 -7.30 -6.36 6.39
CA ALA A 3 -5.86 -6.48 6.17
C ALA A 3 -5.12 -6.97 7.45
N ASP A 4 -5.73 -6.70 8.59
CA ASP A 4 -5.33 -7.03 9.96
C ASP A 4 -5.25 -8.54 10.25
N GLN A 5 -5.85 -9.42 9.44
CA GLN A 5 -5.65 -10.88 9.55
C GLN A 5 -4.58 -11.44 8.59
N GLN A 6 -4.17 -10.67 7.58
CA GLN A 6 -3.20 -11.12 6.58
C GLN A 6 -1.79 -10.56 6.81
N TYR A 7 -1.71 -9.38 7.41
CA TYR A 7 -0.44 -8.70 7.63
C TYR A 7 -0.26 -8.32 9.11
N GLU A 8 0.87 -8.71 9.67
CA GLU A 8 1.29 -8.33 11.02
C GLU A 8 2.24 -7.13 10.93
N CYS A 9 1.83 -5.97 11.44
CA CYS A 9 2.68 -4.77 11.45
C CYS A 9 3.82 -4.94 12.46
N VAL A 10 5.06 -4.74 12.02
CA VAL A 10 6.27 -4.91 12.85
C VAL A 10 6.79 -3.57 13.34
N ALA A 11 6.89 -2.58 12.44
CA ALA A 11 7.39 -1.26 12.78
C ALA A 11 6.88 -0.20 11.79
N GLU A 12 6.73 1.04 12.25
CA GLU A 12 6.61 2.19 11.37
C GLU A 12 7.98 2.50 10.76
N ILE A 13 8.05 2.67 9.44
CA ILE A 13 9.30 2.91 8.70
C ILE A 13 9.33 4.24 7.94
N GLY A 14 8.22 4.99 7.94
CA GLY A 14 8.18 6.31 7.36
C GLY A 14 6.81 6.96 7.41
N GLU A 15 6.79 8.29 7.22
CA GLU A 15 5.58 9.09 7.08
C GLU A 15 5.78 10.03 5.89
N GLY A 16 4.78 10.10 5.02
CA GLY A 16 4.74 11.05 3.91
C GLY A 16 3.45 11.85 3.92
N ALA A 17 3.32 12.78 2.97
CA ALA A 17 2.15 13.67 2.86
C ALA A 17 0.81 12.90 2.83
N TYR A 18 0.81 11.70 2.24
CA TYR A 18 -0.39 10.87 2.09
C TYR A 18 -0.58 9.82 3.18
N GLY A 19 0.27 9.79 4.22
CA GLY A 19 0.12 8.88 5.35
C GLY A 19 1.37 8.08 5.70
N LYS A 20 1.18 7.04 6.52
CA LYS A 20 2.26 6.29 7.18
C LYS A 20 2.61 5.00 6.42
N VAL A 21 3.87 4.61 6.50
CA VAL A 21 4.41 3.38 5.91
C VAL A 21 4.91 2.48 7.03
N PHE A 22 4.48 1.22 7.02
CA PHE A 22 4.85 0.23 8.02
C PHE A 22 5.60 -0.92 7.35
N LYS A 23 6.65 -1.43 7.99
CA LYS A 23 7.16 -2.77 7.73
C LYS A 23 6.19 -3.77 8.35
N ALA A 24 5.73 -4.74 7.56
CA ALA A 24 4.85 -5.78 8.03
C ALA A 24 5.30 -7.15 7.55
N ARG A 25 4.82 -8.20 8.22
CA ARG A 25 5.00 -9.59 7.85
C ARG A 25 3.73 -10.09 7.16
N ASP A 26 3.87 -10.64 5.96
CA ASP A 26 2.78 -11.28 5.23
C ASP A 26 2.57 -12.71 5.74
N LEU A 27 1.51 -12.91 6.52
CA LEU A 27 1.22 -14.16 7.21
C LEU A 27 0.78 -15.28 6.26
N LYS A 28 0.36 -14.94 5.04
CA LYS A 28 -0.08 -15.94 4.04
C LYS A 28 1.03 -16.37 3.09
N ASN A 29 2.05 -15.54 2.89
CA ASN A 29 3.15 -15.81 1.96
C ASN A 29 4.46 -16.09 2.71
N GLY A 30 4.43 -17.07 3.61
CA GLY A 30 5.63 -17.57 4.31
C GLY A 30 6.29 -16.58 5.25
N GLY A 31 5.58 -15.52 5.69
CA GLY A 31 6.14 -14.52 6.60
C GLY A 31 7.14 -13.57 5.94
N ARG A 32 7.09 -13.40 4.61
CA ARG A 32 7.95 -12.41 3.94
C ARG A 32 7.64 -10.99 4.43
N PHE A 33 8.66 -10.15 4.47
CA PHE A 33 8.47 -8.73 4.81
C PHE A 33 7.90 -7.96 3.62
N VAL A 34 6.95 -7.08 3.91
CA VAL A 34 6.30 -6.17 2.95
C VAL A 34 6.23 -4.75 3.52
N ALA A 35 6.09 -3.76 2.64
CA ALA A 35 5.79 -2.39 3.04
C ALA A 35 4.28 -2.13 2.91
N LEU A 36 3.63 -1.73 4.00
CA LEU A 36 2.22 -1.33 4.03
C LEU A 36 2.11 0.19 4.09
N LYS A 37 1.64 0.80 3.02
CA LYS A 37 1.30 2.23 2.99
C LYS A 37 -0.15 2.44 3.38
N ARG A 38 -0.38 3.00 4.57
CA ARG A 38 -1.71 3.44 5.02
C ARG A 38 -1.97 4.84 4.47
N VAL A 39 -2.78 4.90 3.42
CA VAL A 39 -3.14 6.17 2.77
C VAL A 39 -4.24 6.85 3.56
N ARG A 40 -4.00 8.10 4.00
CA ARG A 40 -5.02 8.97 4.59
C ARG A 40 -5.77 9.64 3.45
N VAL A 41 -6.85 9.02 3.01
CA VAL A 41 -7.75 9.62 2.01
C VAL A 41 -8.73 10.52 2.76
N GLN A 42 -8.75 11.81 2.46
CA GLN A 42 -9.83 12.68 2.90
C GLN A 42 -11.05 12.33 2.07
N THR A 43 -11.94 11.53 2.64
CA THR A 43 -13.20 11.17 2.01
C THR A 43 -14.12 12.39 2.12
N SER A 44 -14.46 13.01 0.99
CA SER A 44 -15.55 14.00 0.92
C SER A 44 -16.88 13.27 0.73
N GLU A 45 -17.99 14.00 0.63
CA GLU A 45 -19.29 13.41 0.23
C GLU A 45 -19.21 12.66 -1.12
N GLU A 46 -18.24 13.02 -1.97
CA GLU A 46 -17.97 12.39 -3.28
C GLU A 46 -17.09 11.13 -3.18
N GLY A 47 -16.63 10.75 -1.98
CA GLY A 47 -15.81 9.57 -1.77
C GLY A 47 -14.31 9.81 -1.89
N MET A 48 -13.60 8.84 -2.47
CA MET A 48 -12.14 8.91 -2.65
C MET A 48 -11.79 9.81 -3.86
N PRO A 49 -10.80 10.72 -3.75
CA PRO A 49 -10.39 11.56 -4.86
C PRO A 49 -10.01 10.77 -6.11
N LEU A 50 -10.49 11.21 -7.28
CA LEU A 50 -10.20 10.59 -8.57
C LEU A 50 -8.70 10.52 -8.88
N SER A 51 -7.91 11.50 -8.41
CA SER A 51 -6.45 11.49 -8.52
C SER A 51 -5.84 10.26 -7.83
N THR A 52 -6.24 9.97 -6.59
CA THR A 52 -5.78 8.79 -5.84
C THR A 52 -6.16 7.48 -6.55
N ILE A 53 -7.37 7.40 -7.11
CA ILE A 53 -7.79 6.22 -7.89
C ILE A 53 -6.88 6.04 -9.11
N ARG A 54 -6.65 7.12 -9.87
CA ARG A 54 -5.80 7.09 -11.07
C ARG A 54 -4.37 6.71 -10.75
N GLU A 55 -3.79 7.27 -9.69
CA GLU A 55 -2.43 6.93 -9.24
C GLU A 55 -2.31 5.44 -8.89
N VAL A 56 -3.25 4.90 -8.12
CA VAL A 56 -3.26 3.45 -7.80
C VAL A 56 -3.42 2.61 -9.06
N ALA A 57 -4.28 3.01 -10.00
CA ALA A 57 -4.48 2.31 -11.26
C ALA A 57 -3.19 2.28 -12.11
N VAL A 58 -2.46 3.40 -12.19
CA VAL A 58 -1.17 3.47 -12.87
C VAL A 58 -0.14 2.55 -12.20
N LEU A 59 -0.05 2.54 -10.86
CA LEU A 59 0.84 1.63 -10.13
C LEU A 59 0.52 0.16 -10.43
N ARG A 60 -0.76 -0.21 -10.49
CA ARG A 60 -1.19 -1.57 -10.87
C ARG A 60 -0.85 -1.91 -12.32
N HIS A 61 -0.96 -0.95 -13.22
CA HIS A 61 -0.57 -1.15 -14.61
C HIS A 61 0.95 -1.30 -14.75
N LEU A 62 1.74 -0.53 -13.99
CA LEU A 62 3.20 -0.67 -13.98
C LEU A 62 3.66 -2.04 -13.45
N GLU A 63 2.92 -2.62 -12.51
CA GLU A 63 3.18 -3.96 -11.96
C GLU A 63 3.20 -5.04 -13.06
N THR A 64 2.44 -4.88 -14.15
CA THR A 64 2.37 -5.87 -15.24
C THR A 64 3.64 -5.94 -16.09
N PHE A 65 4.51 -4.93 -16.03
CA PHE A 65 5.76 -4.91 -16.79
C PHE A 65 6.94 -5.58 -16.05
N GLU A 66 6.79 -5.89 -14.76
CA GLU A 66 7.79 -6.58 -13.92
C GLU A 66 9.22 -6.03 -14.07
N HIS A 67 9.36 -4.70 -14.15
CA HIS A 67 10.66 -4.07 -14.38
C HIS A 67 11.62 -4.29 -13.20
N PRO A 68 12.87 -4.76 -13.41
CA PRO A 68 13.78 -5.18 -12.34
C PRO A 68 14.22 -4.06 -11.39
N ASN A 69 14.12 -2.80 -11.82
CA ASN A 69 14.46 -1.62 -11.01
C ASN A 69 13.24 -0.88 -10.43
N VAL A 70 12.03 -1.45 -10.53
CA VAL A 70 10.81 -0.90 -9.94
C VAL A 70 10.33 -1.86 -8.85
N VAL A 71 9.97 -1.31 -7.69
CA VAL A 71 9.47 -2.10 -6.56
C VAL A 71 8.11 -2.71 -6.87
N ARG A 72 7.87 -3.93 -6.36
CA ARG A 72 6.58 -4.65 -6.42
C ARG A 72 5.87 -4.59 -5.07
#